data_AF-A0A345BW23-F1
#
_entry.id   AF-A0A345BW23-F1
#
_cell.length_a   1.000
_cell.length_b   1.000
_cell.length_c   1.000
_cell.angle_alpha   90.00
_cell.angle_beta   90.00
_cell.angle_gamma   90.00
#
_symmetry.space_group_name_H-M   'P 1'
#
loop_
_entity.id
_entity.type
_entity.pdbx_description
1 polymer ?
#
loop_
_entity_poly.entity_id
_entity_poly.type
_entity_poly.pdbx_seq_one_letter_code
_entity_poly.pdbx_strand_id
1 'polypeptide(L)'
;MAKKLEGTEAIKDVLNENEDMVIDIKGKKFLIHPIKKNEVQKEIENNTELQKMIERADQDIAAGNVFTTEEMLESIRRGEI
;
A
#
# COMPACT_ATOMS: atom_id res chain seq x y z
N MET A 1 23.57 17.33 14.65
CA MET A 1 24.79 16.48 14.58
C MET A 1 24.60 15.54 13.40
N ALA A 2 25.44 15.60 12.37
CA ALA A 2 25.32 14.73 11.20
C ALA A 2 25.92 13.35 11.51
N LYS A 3 25.08 12.32 11.58
CA LYS A 3 25.50 10.94 11.86
C LYS A 3 25.94 10.30 10.53
N LYS A 4 27.22 9.93 10.42
CA LYS A 4 27.73 9.21 9.25
C LYS A 4 27.44 7.72 9.44
N LEU A 5 26.54 7.17 8.63
CA LEU A 5 26.19 5.75 8.64
C LEU A 5 26.91 5.05 7.48
N GLU A 6 27.56 3.92 7.73
CA GLU A 6 28.34 3.17 6.74
C GLU A 6 27.72 1.77 6.53
N GLY A 7 27.55 1.35 5.27
CA GLY A 7 27.08 0.00 4.92
C GLY A 7 25.56 -0.20 4.95
N THR A 8 25.12 -1.46 5.08
CA THR A 8 23.71 -1.88 4.99
C THR A 8 22.83 -1.42 6.14
N GLU A 9 23.42 -1.03 7.28
CA GLU A 9 22.67 -0.52 8.44
C GLU A 9 22.01 0.84 8.17
N ALA A 10 22.65 1.69 7.35
CA ALA A 10 22.08 2.97 6.95
C ALA A 10 20.73 2.83 6.24
N ILE A 11 20.55 1.75 5.47
CA ILE A 11 19.32 1.49 4.71
C ILE A 11 18.18 1.07 5.63
N LYS A 12 18.47 0.35 6.73
CA LYS A 12 17.44 -0.08 7.69
C LYS A 12 16.84 1.10 8.45
N ASP A 13 17.66 2.05 8.86
CA ASP A 13 17.18 3.27 9.53
C ASP A 13 16.32 4.12 8.59
N VAL A 14 16.73 4.27 7.32
CA VAL A 14 15.96 4.98 6.27
C VAL A 14 14.57 4.38 6.05
N LEU A 15 14.46 3.05 6.03
CA LEU A 15 13.17 2.39 5.84
C LEU A 15 12.23 2.56 7.04
N ASN A 16 12.77 2.80 8.24
CA ASN A 16 11.98 2.98 9.45
C ASN A 16 11.55 4.44 9.67
N GLU A 17 12.35 5.42 9.27
CA GLU A 17 12.09 6.84 9.57
C GLU A 17 10.99 7.48 8.70
N ASN A 18 10.52 6.86 7.61
CA ASN A 18 9.49 7.43 6.72
C ASN A 18 9.77 8.87 6.24
N GLU A 19 11.05 9.27 6.26
CA GLU A 19 11.53 10.60 5.90
C GLU A 19 12.49 10.54 4.72
N ASP A 20 12.53 11.63 3.95
CA ASP A 20 13.41 11.76 2.79
C ASP A 20 14.87 11.84 3.26
N MET A 21 15.74 11.02 2.68
CA MET A 21 17.16 11.02 3.01
C MET A 21 18.02 11.22 1.77
N VAL A 22 19.04 12.06 1.88
CA VAL A 22 20.10 12.18 0.88
C VAL A 22 21.29 11.31 1.30
N ILE A 23 21.65 10.35 0.46
CA ILE A 23 22.84 9.52 0.65
C ILE A 23 23.92 9.86 -0.38
N ASP A 24 25.19 9.78 0.01
CA ASP A 24 26.33 9.90 -0.90
C ASP A 24 26.95 8.52 -1.13
N ILE A 25 27.00 8.08 -2.39
CA ILE A 25 27.68 6.86 -2.81
C ILE A 25 28.77 7.25 -3.80
N LYS A 26 30.04 7.13 -3.36
CA LYS A 26 31.22 7.43 -4.19
C LYS A 26 31.19 8.84 -4.81
N GLY A 27 30.74 9.84 -4.05
CA GLY A 27 30.65 11.24 -4.50
C GLY A 27 29.44 11.55 -5.37
N LYS A 28 28.54 10.57 -5.61
CA LYS A 28 27.24 10.79 -6.22
C LYS A 28 26.17 10.82 -5.15
N LYS A 29 25.38 11.89 -5.14
CA LYS A 29 24.26 12.05 -4.22
C LYS A 29 23.01 11.41 -4.80
N PHE A 30 22.31 10.63 -3.98
CA PHE A 30 21.04 10.00 -4.30
C PHE A 30 20.00 10.42 -3.25
N LEU A 31 18.79 10.72 -3.70
CA LEU A 31 17.64 10.95 -2.84
C LEU A 31 16.91 9.62 -2.66
N ILE A 32 16.76 9.18 -1.42
CA ILE A 32 15.86 8.09 -1.05
C ILE A 32 14.58 8.75 -0.55
N HIS A 33 13.50 8.56 -1.30
CA HIS A 33 12.15 8.92 -0.89
C HIS A 33 11.44 7.62 -0.50
N PRO A 34 11.20 7.36 0.80
CA PRO A 34 10.43 6.20 1.20
C PRO A 34 9.01 6.36 0.65
N ILE A 35 8.54 5.35 -0.09
CA ILE A 35 7.15 5.29 -0.54
C ILE A 35 6.31 5.27 0.73
N LYS A 36 5.75 6.42 1.10
CA LYS A 36 4.92 6.53 2.29
C LYS A 36 3.77 5.56 2.07
N LYS A 37 3.49 4.72 3.07
CA LYS A 37 2.30 3.85 3.13
C LYS A 37 1.00 4.62 2.78
N ASN A 38 1.05 5.94 2.93
CA ASN A 38 -0.01 6.90 2.71
C ASN A 38 -0.19 7.38 1.24
N GLU A 39 0.69 7.08 0.28
CA GLU A 39 0.40 7.45 -1.13
C GLU A 39 -0.78 6.65 -1.69
N VAL A 40 -0.80 5.33 -1.45
CA VAL A 40 -1.95 4.47 -1.79
C VAL A 40 -3.21 4.95 -1.05
N GLN A 41 -3.08 5.34 0.21
CA GLN A 41 -4.20 5.84 1.00
C GLN A 41 -4.72 7.17 0.47
N LYS A 42 -3.84 8.09 0.05
CA LYS A 42 -4.23 9.33 -0.64
C LYS A 42 -4.91 9.05 -1.98
N GLU A 43 -4.47 8.08 -2.77
CA GLU A 43 -5.15 7.72 -4.01
C GLU A 43 -6.54 7.16 -3.77
N ILE A 44 -6.71 6.39 -2.68
CA ILE A 44 -8.01 5.92 -2.22
C ILE A 44 -8.89 7.09 -1.76
N GLU A 45 -8.37 7.99 -0.93
CA GLU A 45 -9.11 9.14 -0.40
C GLU A 45 -9.55 10.15 -1.48
N ASN A 46 -8.76 10.30 -2.55
CA ASN A 46 -9.08 11.19 -3.66
C ASN A 46 -10.03 10.57 -4.70
N ASN A 47 -10.39 9.28 -4.56
CA ASN A 47 -11.30 8.60 -5.47
C ASN A 47 -12.55 8.09 -4.74
N THR A 48 -13.62 8.89 -4.80
CA THR A 48 -14.89 8.59 -4.16
C THR A 48 -15.54 7.28 -4.64
N GLU A 49 -15.33 6.88 -5.90
CA GLU A 49 -15.85 5.58 -6.38
C GLU A 49 -15.09 4.42 -5.73
N LEU A 50 -13.76 4.54 -5.63
CA LEU A 50 -12.94 3.53 -4.98
C LEU A 50 -13.27 3.41 -3.49
N GLN A 51 -13.51 4.53 -2.79
CA GLN A 51 -13.95 4.52 -1.40
C GLN A 51 -15.26 3.76 -1.22
N LYS A 52 -16.26 4.04 -2.07
CA LYS A 52 -17.56 3.35 -2.01
C LYS A 52 -17.43 1.85 -2.30
N MET A 53 -16.56 1.46 -3.23
CA MET A 53 -16.30 0.05 -3.52
C MET A 53 -15.68 -0.67 -2.32
N ILE A 54 -14.75 -0.02 -1.63
CA ILE A 54 -14.11 -0.55 -0.41
C ILE A 54 -15.13 -0.66 0.72
N GLU A 55 -15.91 0.40 0.98
CA GLU A 55 -16.95 0.39 2.04
C GLU A 55 -17.97 -0.73 1.80
N ARG A 56 -18.39 -0.93 0.55
CA ARG A 56 -19.30 -2.03 0.19
C ARG A 56 -18.66 -3.39 0.41
N ALA A 57 -17.40 -3.55 0.00
CA ALA A 57 -16.68 -4.81 0.21
C ALA A 57 -16.52 -5.13 1.70
N ASP A 58 -16.24 -4.14 2.54
CA ASP A 58 -16.17 -4.31 4.00
C ASP A 58 -17.52 -4.73 4.59
N GLN A 59 -18.62 -4.14 4.12
CA GLN A 59 -19.97 -4.54 4.51
C GLN A 59 -20.30 -5.97 4.08
N ASP A 60 -19.95 -6.36 2.86
CA ASP A 60 -20.17 -7.72 2.35
C ASP A 60 -19.36 -8.75 3.14
N ILE A 61 -18.11 -8.44 3.50
CA ILE A 61 -17.29 -9.30 4.38
C ILE A 61 -17.94 -9.42 5.76
N ALA A 62 -18.38 -8.31 6.36
CA ALA A 62 -19.01 -8.31 7.68
C ALA A 62 -20.35 -9.07 7.70
N ALA A 63 -21.09 -9.04 6.60
CA ALA A 63 -22.34 -9.77 6.42
C ALA A 63 -22.13 -11.25 6.07
N GLY A 64 -20.90 -11.68 5.76
CA GLY A 64 -20.60 -13.03 5.30
C GLY A 64 -20.96 -13.29 3.83
N ASN A 65 -21.19 -12.23 3.04
CA ASN A 65 -21.42 -12.28 1.60
C ASN A 65 -20.08 -12.46 0.85
N VAL A 66 -19.36 -13.52 1.18
CA VAL A 66 -18.08 -13.87 0.57
C VAL A 66 -18.23 -15.18 -0.19
N PHE A 67 -17.70 -15.21 -1.41
CA PHE A 67 -17.84 -16.36 -2.30
C PHE A 67 -16.46 -16.83 -2.71
N THR A 68 -16.26 -18.14 -2.70
CA THR A 68 -15.16 -18.75 -3.41
C THR A 68 -15.36 -18.60 -4.92
N THR A 69 -14.29 -18.82 -5.69
CA THR A 69 -14.36 -18.76 -7.15
C THR A 69 -15.37 -19.76 -7.71
N GLU A 70 -15.49 -20.96 -7.13
CA GLU A 70 -16.43 -21.98 -7.59
C GLU A 70 -17.89 -21.58 -7.32
N GLU A 71 -18.18 -21.07 -6.13
CA GLU A 71 -19.51 -20.58 -5.75
C GLU A 71 -19.96 -19.44 -6.67
N MET A 72 -19.06 -18.49 -6.94
CA MET A 72 -19.35 -17.37 -7.85
C MET A 72 -19.68 -17.85 -9.27
N LEU A 73 -18.93 -18.83 -9.79
CA LEU A 73 -19.18 -19.41 -11.11
C LEU A 73 -20.51 -20.16 -11.17
N GLU A 74 -20.88 -20.86 -10.10
CA GLU A 74 -22.18 -21.52 -10.01
C GLU A 74 -23.34 -20.53 -9.96
N SER A 75 -23.25 -19.47 -9.15
CA SER A 75 -24.29 -18.44 -9.08
C SER A 75 -24.50 -17.72 -10.42
N ILE A 76 -23.43 -17.45 -11.17
CA ILE A 76 -23.52 -16.92 -12.55
C ILE A 76 -24.24 -17.91 -13.48
N ARG A 77 -23.89 -19.20 -13.41
CA ARG A 77 -24.54 -20.24 -14.24
C ARG A 77 -26.02 -20.41 -13.91
N ARG A 78 -26.41 -20.18 -12.64
CA ARG A 78 -27.79 -20.26 -12.16
C ARG A 78 -28.59 -18.97 -12.39
N GLY A 79 -27.94 -17.87 -12.81
CA GLY A 79 -28.58 -16.57 -13.03
C GLY A 79 -29.03 -15.88 -11.74
N GLU A 80 -28.35 -16.19 -10.63
CA GLU A 80 -28.65 -15.65 -9.30
C GLU A 80 -27.95 -14.30 -9.03
N ILE A 81 -27.12 -13.86 -9.97
CA ILE A 81 -26.35 -12.60 -9.97
C ILE A 81 -26.45 -11.97 -11.36
#